data_AF-A0A538GYX5-F1
#
_entry.id   AF-A0A538GYX5-F1
#
_cell.length_a   1.000
_cell.length_b   1.000
_cell.length_c   1.000
_cell.angle_alpha   90.00
_cell.angle_beta   90.00
_cell.angle_gamma   90.00
#
_symmetry.space_group_name_H-M   'P 1'
#
loop_
_entity.id
_entity.type
_entity.pdbx_description
1 polymer ?
#
loop_
_entity_poly.entity_id
_entity_poly.type
_entity_poly.pdbx_seq_one_letter_code
_entity_poly.pdbx_strand_id
1 'polypeptide(L)'
;AYLLAVDWIATVKSYLLPPDHPLFLLLATPRRMRYRMGDGLWVRLVDVGAALSGRSYSGEGSIVFDVADEFCPWNEGRWRLEGGRAERSKDEPELSVPVQSLGSALLGGVSFGALRRAGRGAELKEGAIERADALFRWDRHPWCPEIF
;
A
#
# COMPACT_ATOMS: atom_id res chain seq x y z
N ALA A 1 27.40 -2.78 -10.94
CA ALA A 1 28.53 -1.86 -10.66
C ALA A 1 28.93 -0.97 -11.85
N TYR A 2 28.52 -1.28 -13.09
CA TYR A 2 28.93 -0.55 -14.29
C TYR A 2 28.84 0.98 -14.19
N LEU A 3 27.66 1.55 -13.86
CA LEU A 3 27.45 3.00 -13.82
C LEU A 3 28.35 3.74 -12.81
N LEU A 4 28.82 3.06 -11.75
CA LEU A 4 29.67 3.64 -10.71
C LEU A 4 31.17 3.53 -11.03
N ALA A 5 31.52 2.78 -12.08
CA ALA A 5 32.90 2.52 -12.50
C ALA A 5 33.27 3.24 -13.80
N VAL A 6 32.39 4.10 -14.31
CA VAL A 6 32.68 4.91 -15.49
C VAL A 6 33.64 6.03 -15.10
N ASP A 7 34.82 6.04 -15.72
CA ASP A 7 35.83 7.07 -15.48
C ASP A 7 35.29 8.48 -15.78
N TRP A 8 35.82 9.46 -15.04
CA TRP A 8 35.47 10.89 -15.12
C TRP A 8 34.01 11.24 -14.75
N ILE A 9 33.20 10.28 -14.30
CA ILE A 9 31.87 10.57 -13.75
C ILE A 9 31.97 10.99 -12.28
N ALA A 10 31.68 12.26 -12.00
CA ALA A 10 31.63 12.79 -10.64
C ALA A 10 30.33 12.46 -9.89
N THR A 11 29.22 12.27 -10.61
CA THR A 11 27.89 12.05 -10.01
C THR A 11 27.00 11.26 -10.95
N VAL A 12 26.36 10.22 -10.41
CA VAL A 12 25.26 9.50 -11.07
C VAL A 12 23.95 9.95 -10.41
N LYS A 13 22.96 10.32 -11.22
CA LYS A 13 21.61 10.65 -10.76
C LYS A 13 20.63 9.60 -11.27
N SER A 14 19.78 9.14 -10.39
CA SER A 14 18.65 8.28 -10.72
C SER A 14 17.41 8.82 -10.03
N TYR A 15 16.28 8.71 -10.73
CA TYR A 15 14.98 9.18 -10.30
C TYR A 15 14.01 8.01 -10.37
N LEU A 16 12.93 8.10 -9.60
CA LEU A 16 11.87 7.08 -9.60
C LEU A 16 12.41 5.67 -9.34
N LEU A 17 13.36 5.51 -8.41
CA LEU A 17 13.71 4.19 -7.91
C LEU A 17 12.66 3.73 -6.89
N PRO A 18 12.39 2.41 -6.79
CA PRO A 18 11.52 1.91 -5.75
C PRO A 18 12.14 2.20 -4.36
N PRO A 19 11.32 2.46 -3.32
CA PRO A 19 11.84 2.77 -1.98
C PRO A 19 12.72 1.66 -1.37
N ASP A 20 12.48 0.41 -1.75
CA ASP A 20 13.24 -0.78 -1.35
C ASP A 20 14.41 -1.11 -2.28
N HIS A 21 14.84 -0.17 -3.14
CA HIS A 21 15.96 -0.41 -4.04
C HIS A 21 17.23 -0.80 -3.27
N PRO A 22 17.94 -1.88 -3.66
CA PRO A 22 19.04 -2.45 -2.86
C PRO A 22 20.29 -1.57 -2.76
N LEU A 23 20.33 -0.42 -3.47
CA LEU A 23 21.49 0.48 -3.49
C LEU A 23 21.89 0.95 -2.09
N PHE A 24 20.93 1.13 -1.19
CA PHE A 24 21.24 1.53 0.19
C PHE A 24 22.09 0.48 0.91
N LEU A 25 21.92 -0.81 0.60
CA LEU A 25 22.68 -1.90 1.21
C LEU A 25 23.94 -2.28 0.41
N LEU A 26 23.96 -1.99 -0.90
CA LEU A 26 25.11 -2.30 -1.77
C LEU A 26 26.26 -1.29 -1.66
N LEU A 27 25.99 -0.04 -1.29
CA LEU A 27 27.01 1.00 -1.22
C LEU A 27 27.78 0.94 0.10
N ALA A 28 29.11 0.99 0.04
CA ALA A 28 29.95 1.09 1.25
C ALA A 28 29.67 2.38 2.07
N THR A 29 29.23 3.45 1.40
CA THR A 29 28.86 4.72 2.04
C THR A 29 27.49 5.22 1.55
N PRO A 30 26.36 4.62 2.00
CA PRO A 30 25.03 4.88 1.45
C PRO A 30 24.60 6.36 1.55
N ARG A 31 25.04 7.06 2.60
CA ARG A 31 24.72 8.49 2.81
C ARG A 31 25.21 9.39 1.68
N ARG A 32 26.22 8.99 0.89
CA ARG A 32 26.70 9.75 -0.28
C ARG A 32 25.66 9.81 -1.41
N MET A 33 24.69 8.88 -1.43
CA MET A 33 23.59 8.88 -2.39
C MET A 33 22.65 10.09 -2.23
N ARG A 34 22.60 10.72 -1.04
CA ARG A 34 21.66 11.81 -0.73
C ARG A 34 20.22 11.43 -1.07
N TYR A 35 19.79 10.25 -0.60
CA TYR A 35 18.46 9.69 -0.83
C TYR A 35 17.36 10.70 -0.49
N ARG A 36 16.37 10.80 -1.38
CA ARG A 36 15.15 11.60 -1.20
C ARG A 36 13.96 10.72 -1.52
N MET A 37 12.88 10.90 -0.76
CA MET A 37 11.62 10.21 -0.94
C MET A 37 10.54 11.23 -1.32
N GLY A 38 9.69 10.83 -2.25
CA GLY A 38 8.51 11.56 -2.69
C GLY A 38 7.36 10.58 -2.92
N ASP A 39 6.20 11.12 -3.26
CA ASP A 39 5.08 10.31 -3.73
C ASP A 39 5.33 9.78 -5.14
N GLY A 40 4.60 8.71 -5.50
CA GLY A 40 4.71 8.05 -6.80
C GLY A 40 3.35 7.85 -7.44
N LEU A 41 2.49 7.03 -6.82
CA LEU A 41 1.13 6.78 -7.30
C LEU A 41 0.07 7.33 -6.36
N TRP A 42 -0.98 7.90 -6.94
CA TRP A 42 -2.17 8.37 -6.24
C TRP A 42 -3.35 7.48 -6.63
N VAL A 43 -3.67 6.51 -5.78
CA VAL A 43 -4.64 5.46 -6.08
C VAL A 43 -6.05 5.88 -5.64
N ARG A 44 -7.02 5.79 -6.55
CA ARG A 44 -8.45 5.96 -6.27
C ARG A 44 -9.20 4.69 -6.65
N LEU A 45 -9.85 4.06 -5.66
CA LEU A 45 -10.74 2.93 -5.93
C LEU A 45 -12.04 3.49 -6.51
N VAL A 46 -12.38 3.02 -7.71
CA VAL A 46 -13.67 3.31 -8.35
C VAL A 46 -14.69 2.24 -7.94
N ASP A 47 -14.28 0.98 -7.94
CA ASP A 47 -15.06 -0.17 -7.47
C ASP A 47 -14.24 -0.91 -6.41
N VAL A 48 -14.69 -0.86 -5.15
CA VAL A 48 -14.00 -1.49 -4.02
C VAL A 48 -13.99 -3.01 -4.14
N GLY A 49 -15.13 -3.61 -4.53
CA GLY A 49 -15.25 -5.06 -4.65
C GLY A 49 -14.31 -5.61 -5.73
N ALA A 50 -14.31 -4.98 -6.90
CA ALA A 50 -13.44 -5.36 -8.01
C ALA A 50 -11.96 -5.08 -7.70
N ALA A 51 -11.63 -3.94 -7.09
CA ALA A 51 -10.24 -3.60 -6.77
C ALA A 51 -9.62 -4.57 -5.75
N LEU A 52 -10.36 -4.89 -4.68
CA LEU A 52 -9.91 -5.85 -3.67
C LEU A 52 -9.85 -7.27 -4.24
N SER A 53 -10.85 -7.68 -5.03
CA SER A 53 -10.84 -9.01 -5.68
C SER A 53 -9.81 -9.15 -6.81
N GLY A 54 -9.27 -8.02 -7.29
CA GLY A 54 -8.31 -7.97 -8.39
C GLY A 54 -6.86 -8.22 -7.99
N ARG A 55 -6.57 -8.38 -6.68
CA ARG A 55 -5.22 -8.65 -6.17
C ARG A 55 -5.15 -9.95 -5.36
N SER A 56 -3.93 -10.49 -5.25
CA SER A 56 -3.62 -11.58 -4.33
C SER A 56 -3.26 -11.06 -2.93
N TYR A 57 -3.43 -11.93 -1.94
CA TYR A 57 -3.17 -11.67 -0.52
C TYR A 57 -2.21 -12.73 0.04
N SER A 58 -1.39 -12.35 1.03
CA SER A 58 -0.27 -13.17 1.52
C SER A 58 -0.65 -14.29 2.50
N GLY A 59 -1.93 -14.46 2.82
CA GLY A 59 -2.37 -15.49 3.76
C GLY A 59 -3.86 -15.79 3.65
N GLU A 60 -4.26 -16.82 4.39
CA GLU A 60 -5.66 -17.18 4.60
C GLU A 60 -6.24 -16.31 5.73
N GLY A 61 -7.46 -15.84 5.55
CA GLY A 61 -8.13 -15.01 6.54
C GLY A 61 -9.28 -14.24 5.94
N SER A 62 -10.08 -13.67 6.83
CA SER A 62 -11.18 -12.79 6.48
C SER A 62 -11.06 -11.47 7.23
N ILE A 63 -11.50 -10.39 6.60
CA ILE A 63 -11.67 -9.11 7.28
C ILE A 63 -12.89 -8.37 6.74
N VAL A 64 -13.66 -7.75 7.63
CA VAL A 64 -14.80 -6.91 7.25
C VAL A 64 -14.42 -5.43 7.41
N PHE A 65 -14.39 -4.71 6.29
CA PHE A 65 -14.21 -3.26 6.25
C PHE A 65 -15.56 -2.55 6.26
N ASP A 66 -15.66 -1.43 6.98
CA ASP A 66 -16.66 -0.40 6.78
C ASP A 66 -16.01 0.75 5.99
N VAL A 67 -16.42 0.91 4.73
CA VAL A 67 -15.81 1.85 3.79
C VAL A 67 -16.65 3.11 3.69
N ALA A 68 -16.04 4.27 3.93
CA ALA A 68 -16.66 5.57 3.67
C ALA A 68 -16.19 6.13 2.32
N ASP A 69 -17.14 6.51 1.46
CA ASP A 69 -16.87 7.03 0.11
C ASP A 69 -17.99 7.95 -0.41
N GLU A 70 -17.97 9.20 0.02
CA GLU A 70 -18.95 10.21 -0.38
C GLU A 70 -18.98 10.48 -1.89
N PHE A 71 -17.86 10.26 -2.59
CA PHE A 71 -17.74 10.55 -4.03
C PHE A 71 -18.25 9.41 -4.91
N CYS A 72 -18.08 8.16 -4.47
CA CYS A 72 -18.63 6.98 -5.13
C CYS A 72 -19.52 6.22 -4.14
N PRO A 73 -20.79 6.64 -3.93
CA PRO A 73 -21.65 6.08 -2.89
C PRO A 73 -21.90 4.57 -3.00
N TRP A 74 -21.75 4.00 -4.19
CA TRP A 74 -21.84 2.55 -4.41
C TRP A 74 -20.70 1.76 -3.75
N ASN A 75 -19.64 2.41 -3.26
CA ASN A 75 -18.58 1.81 -2.46
C ASN A 75 -18.89 1.86 -0.96
N GLU A 76 -19.82 2.70 -0.51
CA GLU A 76 -20.07 2.91 0.92
C GLU A 76 -20.58 1.65 1.62
N GLY A 77 -20.19 1.48 2.88
CA GLY A 77 -20.65 0.42 3.75
C GLY A 77 -19.72 -0.79 3.77
N ARG A 78 -20.29 -1.96 4.08
CA ARG A 78 -19.51 -3.10 4.55
C ARG A 78 -19.05 -4.01 3.42
N TRP A 79 -17.77 -4.38 3.47
CA TRP A 79 -17.10 -5.28 2.53
C TRP A 79 -16.35 -6.37 3.29
N ARG A 80 -16.70 -7.63 3.06
CA ARG A 80 -15.94 -8.77 3.56
C ARG A 80 -14.94 -9.20 2.50
N LEU A 81 -13.66 -9.16 2.84
CA LEU A 81 -12.58 -9.74 2.05
C LEU A 81 -12.24 -11.11 2.64
N GLU A 82 -12.37 -12.17 1.87
CA GLU A 82 -12.02 -13.53 2.25
C GLU A 82 -11.62 -14.35 1.01
N GLY A 83 -10.59 -15.18 1.11
CA GLY A 83 -10.14 -16.03 -0.01
C GLY A 83 -9.78 -15.24 -1.28
N GLY A 84 -9.36 -13.99 -1.14
CA GLY A 84 -9.07 -13.09 -2.26
C GLY A 84 -10.28 -12.53 -3.00
N ARG A 85 -11.49 -12.67 -2.44
CA ARG A 85 -12.71 -12.05 -2.97
C ARG A 85 -13.28 -11.07 -1.97
N ALA A 86 -13.71 -9.92 -2.46
CA ALA A 86 -14.39 -8.91 -1.69
C ALA A 86 -15.86 -8.79 -2.10
N GLU A 87 -16.75 -9.03 -1.15
CA GLU A 87 -18.20 -9.02 -1.36
C GLU A 87 -18.90 -8.15 -0.31
N ARG A 88 -20.12 -7.71 -0.62
CA ARG A 88 -20.95 -7.00 0.34
C ARG A 88 -21.27 -7.90 1.52
N SER A 89 -21.16 -7.36 2.74
CA SER A 89 -21.45 -8.11 3.97
C SER A 89 -22.43 -7.39 4.87
N LYS A 90 -23.12 -8.16 5.71
CA LYS A 90 -23.94 -7.66 6.83
C LYS A 90 -23.27 -7.90 8.18
N ASP A 91 -22.13 -8.58 8.21
CA ASP A 91 -21.37 -8.84 9.42
C ASP A 91 -20.93 -7.53 10.08
N GLU A 92 -20.60 -7.57 11.36
CA GLU A 92 -20.05 -6.42 12.06
C GLU A 92 -18.67 -6.05 11.49
N PRO A 93 -18.42 -4.76 11.18
CA PRO A 93 -17.15 -4.34 10.63
C PRO A 93 -16.04 -4.42 11.67
N GLU A 94 -14.86 -4.80 11.22
CA GLU A 94 -13.67 -4.94 12.05
C GLU A 94 -12.75 -3.73 11.92
N LEU A 95 -12.76 -3.07 10.76
CA LEU A 95 -12.06 -1.81 10.49
C LEU A 95 -12.99 -0.81 9.83
N SER A 96 -12.95 0.46 10.25
CA SER A 96 -13.56 1.57 9.53
C SER A 96 -12.46 2.37 8.81
N VAL A 97 -12.61 2.55 7.49
CA VAL A 97 -11.62 3.25 6.66
C VAL A 97 -12.30 4.10 5.60
N PRO A 98 -11.85 5.35 5.38
CA PRO A 98 -12.25 6.09 4.18
C PRO A 98 -11.54 5.50 2.95
N VAL A 99 -12.18 5.58 1.78
CA VAL A 99 -11.71 4.93 0.55
C VAL A 99 -10.30 5.35 0.14
N GLN A 100 -9.87 6.58 0.45
CA GLN A 100 -8.52 7.08 0.15
C GLN A 100 -7.45 6.33 0.96
N SER A 101 -7.77 5.96 2.21
CA SER A 101 -6.89 5.15 3.05
C SER A 101 -6.81 3.73 2.52
N LEU A 102 -7.94 3.16 2.08
CA LEU A 102 -7.94 1.85 1.43
C LEU A 102 -7.11 1.87 0.13
N GLY A 103 -7.18 2.96 -0.64
CA GLY A 103 -6.33 3.18 -1.82
C GLY A 103 -4.84 3.24 -1.49
N SER A 104 -4.48 3.89 -0.39
CA SER A 104 -3.09 3.95 0.09
C SER A 104 -2.56 2.56 0.46
N ALA A 105 -3.41 1.71 1.05
CA ALA A 105 -3.05 0.35 1.45
C ALA A 105 -3.14 -0.68 0.32
N LEU A 106 -3.95 -0.43 -0.72
CA LEU A 106 -4.31 -1.41 -1.74
C LEU A 106 -3.10 -2.10 -2.39
N LEU A 107 -2.02 -1.36 -2.63
CA LEU A 107 -0.82 -1.89 -3.29
C LEU A 107 0.27 -2.38 -2.31
N GLY A 108 -0.02 -2.38 -1.00
CA GLY A 108 0.91 -2.85 0.03
C GLY A 108 2.04 -1.87 0.39
N GLY A 109 2.00 -0.63 -0.11
CA GLY A 109 3.00 0.41 0.18
C GLY A 109 2.80 1.12 1.51
N VAL A 110 1.57 1.18 2.01
CA VAL A 110 1.19 1.79 3.29
C VAL A 110 0.41 0.77 4.13
N SER A 111 0.79 0.57 5.38
CA SER A 111 0.07 -0.34 6.28
C SER A 111 -1.15 0.30 6.93
N PHE A 112 -2.17 -0.50 7.23
CA PHE A 112 -3.32 -0.09 8.06
C PHE A 112 -2.87 0.35 9.45
N GLY A 113 -1.82 -0.25 10.01
CA GLY A 113 -1.22 0.23 11.26
C GLY A 113 -0.68 1.66 11.15
N ALA A 114 -0.05 2.03 10.03
CA ALA A 114 0.39 3.40 9.78
C ALA A 114 -0.80 4.35 9.59
N LEU A 115 -1.83 3.92 8.84
CA LEU A 115 -3.05 4.70 8.63
C LEU A 115 -3.79 4.96 9.96
N ARG A 116 -3.91 3.96 10.83
CA ARG A 116 -4.51 4.13 12.16
C ARG A 116 -3.74 5.12 13.02
N ARG A 117 -2.41 5.03 13.07
CA ARG A 117 -1.56 5.99 13.80
C ARG A 117 -1.69 7.41 13.26
N ALA A 118 -1.96 7.56 11.96
CA ALA A 118 -2.23 8.84 11.32
C ALA A 118 -3.68 9.34 11.49
N GLY A 119 -4.55 8.60 12.19
CA GLY A 119 -5.98 8.95 12.33
C GLY A 119 -6.78 8.77 11.05
N ARG A 120 -6.32 7.93 10.12
CA ARG A 120 -6.91 7.70 8.79
C ARG A 120 -7.61 6.33 8.68
N GLY A 121 -8.00 5.77 9.81
CA GLY A 121 -8.72 4.52 9.93
C GLY A 121 -8.89 4.17 11.41
N ALA A 122 -9.92 3.41 11.73
CA ALA A 122 -10.22 2.97 13.08
C ALA A 122 -10.29 1.45 13.16
N GLU A 123 -9.70 0.90 14.23
CA GLU A 123 -9.89 -0.49 14.60
C GLU A 123 -11.15 -0.62 15.43
N LEU A 124 -12.11 -1.41 14.95
CA LEU A 124 -13.39 -1.64 15.63
C LEU A 124 -13.37 -2.96 16.41
N LYS A 125 -12.54 -3.91 15.97
CA LYS A 125 -12.31 -5.18 16.64
C LYS A 125 -10.82 -5.42 16.85
N GLU A 126 -10.45 -5.83 18.04
CA GLU A 126 -9.06 -6.06 18.42
C GLU A 126 -8.34 -7.04 17.46
N GLY A 127 -7.12 -6.67 17.09
CA GLY A 127 -6.25 -7.42 16.18
C GLY A 127 -6.66 -7.34 14.71
N ALA A 128 -7.70 -6.58 14.34
CA ALA A 128 -8.13 -6.43 12.95
C ALA A 128 -7.08 -5.69 12.11
N ILE A 129 -6.38 -4.71 12.69
CA ILE A 129 -5.31 -3.99 11.99
C ILE A 129 -4.16 -4.94 11.65
N GLU A 130 -3.74 -5.77 12.61
CA GLU A 130 -2.66 -6.72 12.41
C GLU A 130 -3.04 -7.79 11.37
N ARG A 131 -4.27 -8.28 11.40
CA ARG A 131 -4.80 -9.19 10.36
C ARG A 131 -4.84 -8.51 8.98
N ALA A 132 -5.30 -7.27 8.90
CA ALA A 132 -5.33 -6.52 7.64
C ALA A 132 -3.92 -6.33 7.07
N ASP A 133 -2.97 -5.92 7.90
CA ASP A 133 -1.57 -5.76 7.52
C ASP A 133 -0.97 -7.08 7.05
N ALA A 134 -1.26 -8.18 7.75
CA ALA A 134 -0.80 -9.52 7.36
C ALA A 134 -1.40 -10.00 6.03
N LEU A 135 -2.66 -9.66 5.73
CA LEU A 135 -3.30 -9.99 4.44
C LEU A 135 -2.73 -9.15 3.29
N PHE A 136 -2.56 -7.84 3.51
CA PHE A 136 -2.19 -6.89 2.45
C PHE A 136 -0.68 -6.80 2.19
N ARG A 137 0.15 -7.37 3.09
CA ARG A 137 1.61 -7.37 2.98
C ARG A 137 2.05 -7.96 1.64
N TRP A 138 3.09 -7.35 1.08
CA TRP A 138 3.82 -7.87 -0.06
C TRP A 138 5.33 -7.75 0.20
N ASP A 139 6.13 -8.60 -0.41
CA ASP A 139 7.58 -8.61 -0.19
C ASP A 139 8.26 -7.34 -0.72
N ARG A 140 7.79 -6.86 -1.87
CA ARG A 140 8.32 -5.68 -2.55
C ARG A 140 7.38 -4.50 -2.43
N HIS A 141 7.94 -3.31 -2.27
CA HIS A 141 7.17 -2.07 -2.33
C HIS A 141 6.58 -1.86 -3.73
N PRO A 142 5.35 -1.32 -3.84
CA PRO A 142 4.78 -0.96 -5.13
C PRO A 142 5.58 0.17 -5.78
N TRP A 143 5.74 0.09 -7.10
CA TRP A 143 6.57 1.00 -7.85
C TRP A 143 6.02 1.23 -9.27
N CYS A 144 5.94 2.49 -9.67
CA CYS A 144 5.68 2.89 -11.05
C CYS A 144 6.91 3.63 -11.59
N PRO A 145 7.60 3.08 -12.61
CA PRO A 145 8.74 3.75 -13.23
C PRO A 145 8.35 4.87 -14.21
N GLU A 146 7.06 5.01 -14.53
CA GLU A 146 6.55 5.85 -15.60
C GLU A 146 5.80 7.08 -15.05
N ILE A 147 5.81 8.16 -15.84
CA ILE A 147 5.04 9.38 -15.58
C ILE A 147 4.02 9.51 -16.71
N PHE A 148 2.76 9.70 -16.37
CA PHE A 148 1.62 9.88 -17.28
C PHE A 148 0.62 10.90 -16.73
#